data_AF-A0A7X9CP76-F1
#
_entry.id   AF-A0A7X9CP76-F1
#
_cell.length_a   1.000
_cell.length_b   1.000
_cell.length_c   1.000
_cell.angle_alpha   90.00
_cell.angle_beta   90.00
_cell.angle_gamma   90.00
#
_symmetry.space_group_name_H-M   'P 1'
#
loop_
_entity.id
_entity.type
_entity.pdbx_description
1 polymer ?
#
loop_
_entity_poly.entity_id
_entity_poly.type
_entity_poly.pdbx_seq_one_letter_code
_entity_poly.pdbx_strand_id
1 'polypeptide(L)'
;MGEVHANDVKELAEILDTITDKIPQLITGVVNTLYSAEAGKNIGQAVGSLYKELVESGIPEEAALDMAKSYMLSMKDISAMTNK
;
A
#
# COMPACT_ATOMS: atom_id res chain seq x y z
N MET A 1 13.85 35.26 32.90
CA MET A 1 12.93 34.70 31.90
C MET A 1 13.77 34.20 30.74
N GLY A 2 14.09 32.91 30.68
CA GLY A 2 15.04 32.36 29.70
C GLY A 2 15.14 30.83 29.72
N GLU A 3 14.78 30.20 30.82
CA GLU A 3 14.83 28.73 30.95
C GLU A 3 13.57 28.01 30.47
N VAL A 4 12.43 28.71 30.39
CA VAL A 4 11.12 28.10 30.04
C VAL A 4 11.03 27.72 28.56
N HIS A 5 11.81 28.31 27.66
CA HIS A 5 11.70 28.02 26.22
C HIS A 5 12.59 26.87 25.74
N ALA A 6 13.70 26.59 26.41
CA ALA A 6 14.64 25.57 25.96
C ALA A 6 14.12 24.14 26.24
N ASN A 7 13.39 23.96 27.35
CA ASN A 7 12.86 22.67 27.74
C ASN A 7 11.67 22.26 26.86
N ASP A 8 10.76 23.18 26.56
CA ASP A 8 9.60 22.94 25.69
C ASP A 8 10.03 22.53 24.27
N VAL A 9 11.07 23.18 23.73
CA VAL A 9 11.62 22.84 22.40
C VAL A 9 12.29 21.47 22.40
N LYS A 10 12.94 21.09 23.51
CA LYS A 10 13.57 19.79 23.65
C LYS A 10 12.53 18.66 23.76
N GLU A 11 11.48 18.86 24.56
CA GLU A 11 10.39 17.90 24.70
C GLU A 11 9.63 17.71 23.38
N LEU A 12 9.41 18.79 22.62
CA LEU A 12 8.85 18.71 21.27
C LEU A 12 9.77 17.91 20.32
N ALA A 13 11.09 18.12 20.39
CA ALA A 13 12.04 17.37 19.58
C ALA A 13 12.00 15.87 19.91
N GLU A 14 11.94 15.49 21.19
CA GLU A 14 11.84 14.10 21.63
C GLU A 14 10.53 13.42 21.16
N ILE A 15 9.41 14.16 21.15
CA ILE A 15 8.13 13.69 20.59
C ILE A 15 8.25 13.49 19.08
N LEU A 16 8.85 14.44 18.36
CA LEU A 16 9.02 14.36 16.91
C LEU A 16 9.96 13.22 16.51
N ASP A 17 11.04 12.99 17.26
CA ASP A 17 11.94 11.85 17.06
C ASP A 17 11.18 10.54 17.27
N THR A 18 10.38 10.44 18.34
CA THR A 18 9.55 9.27 18.60
C THR A 18 8.55 9.00 17.48
N ILE A 19 7.91 10.04 16.94
CA ILE A 19 6.98 9.93 15.82
C ILE A 19 7.72 9.47 14.55
N THR A 20 8.90 10.03 14.30
CA THR A 20 9.75 9.68 13.16
C THR A 20 10.20 8.21 13.22
N ASP A 21 10.42 7.65 14.41
CA ASP A 21 10.72 6.23 14.59
C ASP A 21 9.49 5.32 14.38
N LYS A 22 8.30 5.78 14.76
CA LYS A 22 7.05 5.00 14.70
C LYS A 22 6.46 4.94 13.29
N ILE A 23 6.55 6.03 12.51
CA ILE A 23 5.95 6.12 11.18
C ILE A 23 6.45 5.00 10.23
N PRO A 24 7.77 4.76 10.08
CA PRO A 24 8.28 3.68 9.23
C PRO A 24 7.80 2.30 9.65
N GLN A 25 7.65 2.06 10.96
CA GLN A 25 7.16 0.77 11.48
C GLN A 25 5.69 0.55 11.14
N LEU A 26 4.87 1.59 11.18
CA LEU A 26 3.46 1.53 10.78
C LEU A 26 3.32 1.28 9.27
N ILE A 27 4.09 2.00 8.44
CA ILE A 27 4.14 1.78 6.99
C ILE A 27 4.57 0.34 6.69
N THR A 28 5.65 -0.12 7.31
CA THR A 28 6.14 -1.50 7.16
C THR A 28 5.10 -2.53 7.59
N GLY A 29 4.35 -2.28 8.66
CA GLY A 29 3.25 -3.14 9.09
C GLY A 29 2.15 -3.26 8.05
N VAL A 30 1.70 -2.13 7.49
CA VAL A 30 0.69 -2.09 6.42
C VAL A 30 1.21 -2.79 5.16
N VAL A 31 2.45 -2.54 4.76
CA VAL A 31 3.09 -3.21 3.62
C VAL A 31 3.17 -4.72 3.84
N ASN A 32 3.62 -5.18 5.00
CA ASN A 32 3.67 -6.61 5.30
C ASN A 32 2.28 -7.26 5.28
N THR A 33 1.23 -6.54 5.68
CA THR A 33 -0.15 -7.04 5.54
C THR A 33 -0.59 -7.09 4.07
N LEU A 34 -0.22 -6.11 3.24
CA LEU A 34 -0.55 -6.05 1.81
C LEU A 34 0.30 -6.99 0.92
N TYR A 35 1.51 -7.35 1.37
CA TYR A 35 2.40 -8.33 0.72
C TYR A 35 2.35 -9.71 1.41
N SER A 36 1.41 -9.90 2.34
CA SER A 36 1.15 -11.21 2.94
C SER A 36 0.68 -12.19 1.86
N ALA A 37 0.93 -13.49 2.07
CA ALA A 37 0.42 -14.54 1.19
C ALA A 37 -1.11 -14.47 1.02
N GLU A 38 -1.83 -14.00 2.04
CA GLU A 38 -3.27 -13.78 2.01
C GLU A 38 -3.66 -12.61 1.11
N ALA A 39 -2.97 -11.47 1.18
CA ALA A 39 -3.20 -10.35 0.28
C ALA A 39 -2.86 -10.71 -1.17
N GLY A 40 -1.75 -11.44 -1.40
CA GLY A 40 -1.42 -11.98 -2.71
C GLY A 40 -2.51 -12.91 -3.27
N LYS A 41 -3.09 -13.77 -2.42
CA LYS A 41 -4.22 -14.64 -2.78
C LYS A 41 -5.46 -13.83 -3.16
N ASN A 42 -5.81 -12.80 -2.36
CA ASN A 42 -6.98 -11.95 -2.61
C ASN A 42 -6.84 -11.16 -3.93
N ILE A 43 -5.65 -10.61 -4.20
CA ILE A 43 -5.37 -9.92 -5.47
C ILE A 43 -5.47 -10.90 -6.64
N GLY A 44 -4.87 -12.10 -6.52
CA GLY A 44 -4.96 -13.13 -7.55
C GLY A 44 -6.40 -13.56 -7.85
N GLN A 45 -7.23 -13.71 -6.82
CA GLN A 45 -8.65 -14.00 -6.98
C GLN A 45 -9.40 -12.87 -7.69
N ALA A 46 -9.16 -11.61 -7.32
CA ALA A 46 -9.81 -10.46 -7.96
C ALA A 46 -9.45 -10.36 -9.45
N VAL A 47 -8.15 -10.49 -9.79
CA VAL A 47 -7.68 -10.45 -11.18
C VAL A 47 -8.23 -11.63 -11.99
N GLY A 48 -8.26 -12.84 -11.41
CA GLY A 48 -8.81 -14.03 -12.06
C GLY A 48 -10.32 -13.96 -12.29
N SER A 49 -11.08 -13.45 -11.31
CA SER A 49 -12.53 -13.21 -11.45
C SER A 49 -12.82 -12.18 -12.53
N LEU A 50 -12.09 -11.06 -12.56
CA LEU A 50 -12.21 -10.06 -13.61
C LEU A 50 -11.96 -10.67 -15.00
N TYR A 51 -10.86 -11.41 -15.18
CA TYR A 51 -10.56 -12.09 -16.43
C TYR A 51 -11.72 -12.99 -16.87
N LYS A 52 -12.23 -13.81 -15.94
CA LYS A 52 -13.32 -14.75 -16.21
C LYS A 52 -14.60 -14.02 -16.64
N GLU A 53 -15.00 -12.96 -15.94
CA GLU A 53 -16.18 -12.17 -16.29
C GLU A 53 -16.04 -11.48 -17.67
N LEU A 54 -14.84 -10.96 -17.98
CA LEU A 54 -14.57 -10.36 -19.29
C LEU A 54 -14.75 -11.39 -20.42
N VAL A 55 -14.18 -12.59 -20.26
CA VAL A 55 -14.35 -13.67 -21.25
C VAL A 55 -15.81 -14.11 -21.36
N GLU A 56 -16.50 -14.29 -20.23
CA GLU A 56 -17.93 -14.64 -20.20
C GLU A 56 -18.83 -13.57 -20.85
N SER A 57 -18.42 -12.31 -20.79
CA SER A 57 -19.09 -11.19 -21.47
C SER A 57 -18.84 -11.13 -22.99
N GLY A 58 -18.01 -12.03 -23.53
CA GLY A 58 -17.70 -12.13 -24.96
C GLY A 58 -16.46 -11.34 -25.39
N ILE A 59 -15.64 -10.86 -24.45
CA ILE A 59 -14.36 -10.22 -24.78
C ILE A 59 -13.35 -11.32 -25.19
N PRO A 60 -12.62 -11.15 -26.31
CA PRO A 60 -11.59 -12.10 -26.71
C PRO A 60 -10.56 -12.35 -25.60
N GLU A 61 -10.14 -13.61 -25.42
CA GLU A 61 -9.25 -14.02 -24.33
C GLU A 61 -7.98 -13.17 -24.23
N GLU A 62 -7.36 -12.84 -25.37
CA GLU A 62 -6.15 -12.00 -25.40
C GLU A 62 -6.41 -10.59 -24.87
N ALA A 63 -7.53 -9.98 -25.27
CA ALA A 63 -7.93 -8.65 -24.80
C ALA A 63 -8.32 -8.69 -23.31
N ALA A 64 -9.04 -9.72 -22.87
CA ALA A 64 -9.42 -9.89 -21.47
C ALA A 64 -8.18 -10.10 -20.58
N LEU A 65 -7.19 -10.86 -21.06
CA LEU A 65 -5.93 -11.09 -20.37
C LEU A 65 -5.14 -9.79 -20.20
N ASP A 66 -5.07 -8.96 -21.23
CA ASP A 66 -4.37 -7.69 -21.17
C ASP A 66 -5.07 -6.66 -20.27
N MET A 67 -6.41 -6.66 -20.25
CA MET A 67 -7.19 -5.86 -19.28
C MET A 67 -6.93 -6.31 -17.84
N ALA A 68 -6.94 -7.62 -17.57
CA ALA A 68 -6.68 -8.17 -16.25
C ALA A 68 -5.26 -7.88 -15.75
N LYS A 69 -4.25 -7.99 -16.64
CA LYS A 69 -2.85 -7.57 -16.34
C LYS A 69 -2.78 -6.08 -16.01
N SER A 70 -3.45 -5.25 -16.79
CA SER A 70 -3.46 -3.79 -16.58
C SER A 70 -4.09 -3.41 -15.24
N TYR A 71 -5.15 -4.10 -14.84
CA TYR A 71 -5.76 -3.95 -13.52
C TYR A 71 -4.82 -4.39 -12.38
N MET A 72 -4.11 -5.51 -12.54
CA MET A 72 -3.11 -5.95 -11.56
C MET A 72 -1.98 -4.93 -11.38
N LEU A 73 -1.51 -4.34 -12.49
CA LEU A 73 -0.45 -3.33 -12.46
C LEU A 73 -0.90 -2.04 -11.76
N SER A 74 -2.12 -1.56 -12.01
CA SER A 74 -2.64 -0.37 -11.33
C SER A 74 -2.74 -0.57 -9.81
N MET A 75 -3.13 -1.77 -9.36
CA MET A 75 -3.13 -2.12 -7.94
C MET A 75 -1.72 -2.12 -7.33
N LYS A 76 -0.73 -2.64 -8.07
CA LYS A 76 0.69 -2.62 -7.66
C LYS A 76 1.22 -1.19 -7.53
N ASP A 77 0.91 -0.33 -8.50
CA ASP A 77 1.41 1.05 -8.52
C ASP A 77 0.85 1.86 -7.35
N ILE A 78 -0.44 1.68 -7.02
CA ILE A 78 -1.06 2.31 -5.83
C ILE A 78 -0.34 1.86 -4.53
N SER A 79 -0.04 0.56 -4.40
CA SER A 79 0.70 0.02 -3.26
C SER A 79 2.13 0.60 -3.17
N ALA A 80 2.80 0.78 -4.30
CA ALA A 80 4.13 1.37 -4.36
C ALA A 80 4.12 2.87 -3.99
N MET A 81 3.06 3.61 -4.33
CA MET A 81 2.91 5.03 -3.98
C MET A 81 2.73 5.28 -2.49
N THR A 82 2.14 4.34 -1.74
CA THR A 82 2.01 4.43 -0.28
C THR A 82 3.30 4.14 0.50
N ASN A 83 4.39 3.80 -0.21
CA ASN A 83 5.66 3.38 0.35
C ASN A 83 6.80 4.41 0.17
N LYS A 84 6.45 5.64 -0.22
CA LYS A 84 7.34 6.81 -0.31
C LYS A 84 7.02 7.81 0.80
#